data_AF-A0A937TV32-F1
#
_entry.id   AF-A0A937TV32-F1
#
_cell.length_a   1.000
_cell.length_b   1.000
_cell.length_c   1.000
_cell.angle_alpha   90.00
_cell.angle_beta   90.00
_cell.angle_gamma   90.00
#
_symmetry.space_group_name_H-M   'P 1'
#
loop_
_entity.id
_entity.type
_entity.pdbx_description
1 polymer ?
#
loop_
_entity_poly.entity_id
_entity_poly.type
_entity_poly.pdbx_seq_one_letter_code
_entity_poly.pdbx_strand_id
1 'polypeptide(L)'
;MGYFRDNIEKLKGYEPGFQPIEAEVVKLNTNENPYPPSAKAMEVLAGLSGERLRRYPDPVGEEFRRVAAVVNAVAADHIMCCNGGDDLLTIAFRAFCDESRAVAYPVPTYSLYPVLAKLQGCPAIEVAFDEEFNLPAKLAGTGAALTIVCNPNAPSGSFVSVEELASLADELSGMLLIDEAYVDFAEKNCAGLVKEFDNVIVLRSMSKGYSLAGIRFGYAIAQPGLIAGLMKVKDSYNVDSAAIAVAAAAMKDQ
;
A
#
# COMPACT_ATOMS: atom_id res chain seq x y z
N MET A 1 -8.01 24.65 -25.70
CA MET A 1 -7.00 24.11 -24.77
C MET A 1 -7.63 24.12 -23.41
N GLY A 2 -7.85 22.95 -22.82
CA GLY A 2 -8.24 22.90 -21.42
C GLY A 2 -7.04 23.20 -20.53
N TYR A 3 -7.33 23.42 -19.25
CA TYR A 3 -6.33 23.79 -18.24
C TYR A 3 -5.56 22.57 -17.69
N PHE A 4 -5.95 21.35 -18.08
CA PHE A 4 -5.36 20.12 -17.57
C PHE A 4 -4.32 19.54 -18.54
N ARG A 5 -3.40 18.73 -18.01
CA ARG A 5 -2.48 17.93 -18.84
C ARG A 5 -3.30 17.00 -19.75
N ASP A 6 -2.83 16.76 -20.97
CA ASP A 6 -3.51 15.92 -21.96
C ASP A 6 -3.88 14.52 -21.45
N ASN A 7 -3.03 13.89 -20.62
CA ASN A 7 -3.32 12.56 -20.05
C ASN A 7 -4.47 12.61 -19.05
N ILE A 8 -4.66 13.74 -18.35
CA ILE A 8 -5.76 13.95 -17.41
C ILE A 8 -7.07 14.23 -18.14
N GLU A 9 -7.04 15.00 -19.24
CA GLU A 9 -8.25 15.22 -20.08
C GLU A 9 -8.81 13.92 -20.66
N LYS A 10 -7.94 12.95 -20.97
CA LYS A 10 -8.31 11.65 -21.57
C LYS A 10 -8.61 10.57 -20.53
N LEU A 11 -8.25 10.77 -19.27
CA LEU A 11 -8.38 9.76 -18.23
C LEU A 11 -9.86 9.56 -17.86
N LYS A 12 -10.30 8.31 -17.91
CA LYS A 12 -11.48 7.88 -17.16
C LYS A 12 -11.06 7.61 -15.72
N GLY A 13 -11.66 8.33 -14.76
CA GLY A 13 -11.36 8.15 -13.33
C GLY A 13 -11.64 6.72 -12.84
N TYR A 14 -11.11 6.39 -11.67
CA TYR A 14 -11.39 5.12 -11.02
C TYR A 14 -12.91 4.95 -10.79
N GLU A 15 -13.46 3.85 -11.26
CA GLU A 15 -14.86 3.49 -11.02
C GLU A 15 -14.92 2.51 -9.85
N PRO A 16 -15.39 2.94 -8.66
CA PRO A 16 -15.59 2.03 -7.55
C PRO A 16 -16.67 1.00 -7.90
N GLY A 17 -16.55 -0.20 -7.33
CA GLY A 17 -17.62 -1.19 -7.38
C GLY A 17 -18.93 -0.63 -6.80
N PHE A 18 -20.06 -1.08 -7.33
CA PHE A 18 -21.39 -0.67 -6.86
C PHE A 18 -21.51 -0.79 -5.34
N GLN A 19 -21.98 0.27 -4.69
CA GLN A 19 -22.29 0.31 -3.26
C GLN A 19 -23.79 0.51 -3.08
N PRO A 20 -24.53 -0.43 -2.45
CA PRO A 20 -25.93 -0.22 -2.11
C PRO A 20 -26.09 0.93 -1.12
N ILE A 21 -27.09 1.79 -1.33
CA ILE A 21 -27.42 2.96 -0.46
C ILE A 21 -28.39 2.54 0.67
N GLU A 22 -29.00 1.37 0.56
CA GLU A 22 -30.02 0.86 1.49
C GLU A 22 -29.39 0.35 2.79
N ALA A 23 -30.07 0.61 3.92
CA ALA A 23 -29.59 0.29 5.26
C ALA A 23 -29.61 -1.23 5.59
N GLU A 24 -30.40 -2.03 4.87
CA GLU A 24 -30.59 -3.46 5.14
C GLU A 24 -29.95 -4.34 4.06
N VAL A 25 -28.62 -4.28 3.95
CA VAL A 25 -27.85 -5.11 3.01
C VAL A 25 -26.70 -5.81 3.71
N VAL A 26 -26.46 -7.07 3.35
CA VAL A 26 -25.25 -7.79 3.75
C VAL A 26 -24.12 -7.36 2.79
N LYS A 27 -23.23 -6.49 3.28
CA LYS A 27 -22.17 -5.86 2.49
C LYS A 27 -20.94 -6.74 2.39
N LEU A 28 -20.66 -7.29 1.20
CA LEU A 28 -19.54 -8.22 0.93
C LEU A 28 -18.73 -7.86 -0.33
N ASN A 29 -18.74 -6.59 -0.74
CA ASN A 29 -18.20 -6.13 -2.03
C ASN A 29 -16.84 -5.42 -1.99
N THR A 30 -16.35 -5.02 -0.80
CA THR A 30 -15.11 -4.25 -0.64
C THR A 30 -14.14 -4.82 0.40
N ASN A 31 -14.32 -6.10 0.74
CA ASN A 31 -13.45 -6.85 1.64
C ASN A 31 -13.26 -6.18 3.02
N GLU A 32 -14.24 -5.42 3.52
CA GLU A 32 -14.17 -4.94 4.89
C GLU A 32 -14.27 -6.11 5.87
N ASN A 33 -13.58 -5.98 6.99
CA ASN A 33 -13.65 -6.94 8.07
C ASN A 33 -15.05 -6.87 8.72
N PRO A 34 -15.73 -8.00 8.98
CA PRO A 34 -17.05 -8.00 9.60
C PRO A 34 -17.03 -7.64 11.10
N TYR A 35 -15.87 -7.67 11.75
CA TYR A 35 -15.72 -7.38 13.17
C TYR A 35 -15.32 -5.91 13.42
N PRO A 36 -15.68 -5.34 14.58
CA PRO A 36 -15.20 -4.02 14.97
C PRO A 36 -13.67 -4.00 15.16
N PRO A 37 -13.02 -2.81 15.12
CA PRO A 37 -11.61 -2.66 15.46
C PRO A 37 -11.31 -3.06 16.90
N SER A 38 -10.01 -3.20 17.22
CA SER A 38 -9.50 -3.40 18.58
C SER A 38 -10.15 -2.45 19.60
N ALA A 39 -10.58 -2.98 20.74
CA ALA A 39 -11.12 -2.18 21.84
C ALA A 39 -10.12 -1.12 22.32
N LYS A 40 -8.82 -1.43 22.37
CA LYS A 40 -7.77 -0.47 22.73
C LYS A 40 -7.66 0.66 21.70
N ALA A 41 -7.83 0.34 20.41
CA ALA A 41 -7.87 1.36 19.36
C ALA A 41 -9.10 2.28 19.51
N MET A 42 -10.25 1.72 19.87
CA MET A 42 -11.48 2.48 20.13
C MET A 42 -11.39 3.35 21.39
N GLU A 43 -10.73 2.87 22.45
CA GLU A 43 -10.44 3.67 23.65
C GLU A 43 -9.57 4.88 23.33
N VAL A 44 -8.53 4.70 22.51
CA VAL A 44 -7.68 5.81 22.04
C VAL A 44 -8.49 6.81 21.21
N LEU A 45 -9.34 6.34 20.29
CA LEU A 45 -10.21 7.19 19.51
C LEU A 45 -11.17 8.01 20.40
N ALA A 46 -11.81 7.37 21.38
CA ALA A 46 -12.73 8.01 22.31
C ALA A 46 -12.03 9.03 23.23
N GLY A 47 -10.74 8.82 23.51
CA GLY A 47 -9.92 9.70 24.35
C GLY A 47 -9.27 10.88 23.63
N LEU A 48 -9.48 11.05 22.32
CA LEU A 48 -8.86 12.16 21.58
C LEU A 48 -9.37 13.52 22.07
N SER A 49 -8.44 14.40 22.42
CA SER A 49 -8.76 15.76 22.85
C SER A 49 -8.81 16.73 21.67
N GLY A 50 -9.65 17.77 21.78
CA GLY A 50 -9.64 18.89 20.84
C GLY A 50 -8.28 19.61 20.76
N GLU A 51 -7.45 19.52 21.80
CA GLU A 51 -6.07 20.02 21.78
C GLU A 51 -5.18 19.21 20.83
N ARG A 52 -5.31 17.88 20.80
CA ARG A 52 -4.57 17.07 19.81
C ARG A 52 -5.00 17.38 18.38
N LEU A 53 -6.29 17.67 18.17
CA LEU A 53 -6.85 17.95 16.85
C LEU A 53 -6.56 19.37 16.35
N ARG A 54 -6.40 20.36 17.25
CA ARG A 54 -6.12 21.76 16.84
C ARG A 54 -4.68 21.98 16.35
N ARG A 55 -3.79 21.00 16.54
CA ARG A 55 -2.37 21.07 16.17
C ARG A 55 -2.10 20.18 14.96
N TYR A 56 -1.16 20.57 14.12
CA TYR A 56 -0.65 19.68 13.07
C TYR A 56 -0.13 18.38 13.67
N PRO A 57 -0.32 17.24 12.99
CA PRO A 57 0.19 15.96 13.43
C PRO A 57 1.72 15.93 13.39
N ASP A 58 2.30 14.91 14.01
CA ASP A 58 3.70 14.57 13.76
C ASP A 58 3.88 14.21 12.27
N PRO A 59 4.69 14.97 11.50
CA PRO A 59 4.81 14.79 10.05
C PRO A 59 5.42 13.44 9.64
N VAL A 60 6.08 12.72 10.56
CA VAL A 60 6.62 11.38 10.30
C VAL A 60 5.79 10.26 10.95
N GLY A 61 4.90 10.58 11.90
CA GLY A 61 4.10 9.60 12.63
C GLY A 61 4.95 8.68 13.52
N GLU A 62 5.90 9.24 14.27
CA GLU A 62 6.87 8.52 15.09
C GLU A 62 6.22 7.55 16.09
N GLU A 63 5.05 7.95 16.64
CA GLU A 63 4.25 7.12 17.54
C GLU A 63 3.92 5.75 16.90
N PHE A 64 3.46 5.73 15.65
CA PHE A 64 3.17 4.49 14.93
C PHE A 64 4.44 3.77 14.50
N ARG A 65 5.43 4.50 13.96
CA ARG A 65 6.68 3.91 13.44
C ARG A 65 7.40 3.06 14.47
N ARG A 66 7.45 3.49 15.73
CA ARG A 66 8.07 2.72 16.83
C ARG A 66 7.36 1.40 17.11
N VAL A 67 6.03 1.38 17.01
CA VAL A 67 5.24 0.16 17.22
C VAL A 67 5.43 -0.79 16.05
N ALA A 68 5.25 -0.29 14.83
CA ALA A 68 5.39 -1.08 13.61
C ALA A 68 6.81 -1.65 13.48
N ALA A 69 7.83 -0.92 13.90
CA ALA A 69 9.22 -1.38 13.97
C ALA A 69 9.37 -2.63 14.84
N VAL A 70 8.80 -2.64 16.04
CA VAL A 70 8.85 -3.79 16.96
C VAL A 70 8.14 -5.00 16.35
N VAL A 71 6.90 -4.81 15.87
CA VAL A 71 6.08 -5.91 15.31
C VAL A 71 6.71 -6.52 14.05
N ASN A 72 7.26 -5.69 13.17
CA ASN A 72 7.90 -6.15 11.93
C ASN A 72 9.39 -6.48 12.11
N ALA A 73 9.91 -6.40 13.34
CA ALA A 73 11.31 -6.62 13.68
C ALA A 73 12.31 -5.81 12.81
N VAL A 74 12.01 -4.54 12.53
CA VAL A 74 12.86 -3.59 11.78
C VAL A 74 13.12 -2.34 12.63
N ALA A 75 14.00 -1.44 12.17
CA ALA A 75 14.15 -0.12 12.79
C ALA A 75 13.03 0.83 12.35
N ALA A 76 12.74 1.87 13.15
CA ALA A 76 11.66 2.81 12.84
C ALA A 76 11.88 3.60 11.54
N ASP A 77 13.14 3.77 11.12
CA ASP A 77 13.52 4.38 9.85
C ASP A 77 13.26 3.50 8.61
N HIS A 78 12.90 2.22 8.80
CA HIS A 78 12.36 1.37 7.74
C HIS A 78 10.87 1.65 7.47
N ILE A 79 10.18 2.38 8.36
CA ILE A 79 8.72 2.56 8.29
C ILE A 79 8.38 3.97 7.82
N MET A 80 7.45 4.07 6.86
CA MET A 80 6.78 5.32 6.47
C MET A 80 5.27 5.18 6.62
N CYS A 81 4.63 6.11 7.34
CA CYS A 81 3.17 6.15 7.48
C CYS A 81 2.51 6.71 6.21
N CYS A 82 1.39 6.12 5.81
CA CYS A 82 0.65 6.46 4.59
C CYS A 82 -0.85 6.59 4.88
N ASN A 83 -1.54 7.48 4.15
CA ASN A 83 -3.00 7.64 4.22
C ASN A 83 -3.74 6.52 3.47
N GLY A 84 -3.52 5.29 3.92
CA GLY A 84 -3.92 4.05 3.26
C GLY A 84 -2.87 3.56 2.26
N GLY A 85 -3.09 2.37 1.72
CA GLY A 85 -2.20 1.78 0.71
C GLY A 85 -2.09 2.63 -0.55
N ASP A 86 -3.20 3.24 -0.98
CA ASP A 86 -3.25 4.06 -2.21
C ASP A 86 -2.34 5.29 -2.16
N ASP A 87 -2.10 5.84 -0.96
CA ASP A 87 -1.14 6.93 -0.76
C ASP A 87 0.29 6.44 -1.08
N LEU A 88 0.68 5.26 -0.57
CA LEU A 88 1.97 4.65 -0.91
C LEU A 88 2.09 4.34 -2.40
N LEU A 89 1.05 3.78 -3.01
CA LEU A 89 1.04 3.51 -4.45
C LEU A 89 1.24 4.82 -5.23
N THR A 90 0.49 5.88 -4.90
CA THR A 90 0.64 7.19 -5.53
C THR A 90 2.06 7.75 -5.37
N ILE A 91 2.63 7.64 -4.17
CA ILE A 91 4.01 8.06 -3.87
C ILE A 91 5.01 7.25 -4.73
N ALA A 92 4.85 5.93 -4.82
CA ALA A 92 5.73 5.05 -5.60
C ALA A 92 5.69 5.36 -7.10
N PHE A 93 4.48 5.54 -7.67
CA PHE A 93 4.31 5.95 -9.06
C PHE A 93 5.01 7.29 -9.34
N ARG A 94 4.90 8.27 -8.44
CA ARG A 94 5.57 9.57 -8.57
C ARG A 94 7.09 9.50 -8.39
N ALA A 95 7.58 8.57 -7.57
CA ALA A 95 8.99 8.43 -7.26
C ALA A 95 9.78 7.70 -8.36
N PHE A 96 9.17 6.70 -9.01
CA PHE A 96 9.88 5.77 -9.88
C PHE A 96 9.43 5.82 -11.34
N CYS A 97 8.23 6.31 -11.64
CA CYS A 97 7.68 6.27 -12.99
C CYS A 97 7.52 7.67 -13.61
N ASP A 98 7.71 7.72 -14.92
CA ASP A 98 7.50 8.89 -15.77
C ASP A 98 7.20 8.43 -17.20
N GLU A 99 7.15 9.36 -18.15
CA GLU A 99 6.83 9.09 -19.56
C GLU A 99 7.77 8.05 -20.22
N SER A 100 8.98 7.88 -19.70
CA SER A 100 10.00 6.93 -20.16
C SER A 100 10.22 5.74 -19.21
N ARG A 101 9.71 5.82 -17.97
CA ARG A 101 9.91 4.83 -16.91
C ARG A 101 8.61 4.12 -16.59
N ALA A 102 8.46 2.92 -17.15
CA ALA A 102 7.25 2.11 -17.06
C ALA A 102 7.01 1.50 -15.67
N VAL A 103 5.75 1.16 -15.40
CA VAL A 103 5.33 0.22 -14.36
C VAL A 103 5.02 -1.14 -14.98
N ALA A 104 5.30 -2.24 -14.28
CA ALA A 104 4.85 -3.59 -14.63
C ALA A 104 4.06 -4.22 -13.48
N TYR A 105 3.04 -5.01 -13.79
CA TYR A 105 2.28 -5.77 -12.79
C TYR A 105 1.55 -6.94 -13.45
N PRO A 106 1.32 -8.05 -12.71
CA PRO A 106 0.57 -9.16 -13.25
C PRO A 106 -0.94 -8.86 -13.29
N VAL A 107 -1.68 -9.45 -14.23
CA VAL A 107 -3.14 -9.27 -14.37
C VAL A 107 -3.89 -10.61 -14.45
N PRO A 108 -5.10 -10.72 -13.86
CA PRO A 108 -5.85 -9.69 -13.16
C PRO A 108 -5.35 -9.43 -11.72
N THR A 109 -5.34 -8.16 -11.33
CA THR A 109 -4.95 -7.70 -9.99
C THR A 109 -5.74 -6.44 -9.60
N TYR A 110 -5.26 -5.66 -8.62
CA TYR A 110 -5.89 -4.43 -8.17
C TYR A 110 -6.08 -3.39 -9.29
N SER A 111 -7.33 -3.01 -9.53
CA SER A 111 -7.73 -2.15 -10.65
C SER A 111 -7.26 -0.68 -10.56
N LEU A 112 -6.66 -0.28 -9.44
CA LEU A 112 -6.11 1.07 -9.27
C LEU A 112 -4.79 1.27 -10.01
N TYR A 113 -3.97 0.22 -10.19
CA TYR A 113 -2.65 0.35 -10.83
C TYR A 113 -2.69 0.98 -12.24
N PRO A 114 -3.56 0.54 -13.19
CA PRO A 114 -3.66 1.19 -14.50
C PRO A 114 -4.18 2.64 -14.42
N VAL A 115 -4.96 2.99 -13.39
CA VAL A 115 -5.43 4.36 -13.18
C VAL A 115 -4.28 5.25 -12.73
N LEU A 116 -3.45 4.78 -11.79
CA LEU A 116 -2.26 5.50 -11.33
C LEU A 116 -1.23 5.68 -12.44
N ALA A 117 -1.03 4.66 -13.28
CA ALA A 117 -0.15 4.76 -14.45
C ALA A 117 -0.59 5.89 -15.39
N LYS A 118 -1.89 5.95 -15.71
CA LYS A 118 -2.47 6.99 -16.57
C LYS A 118 -2.43 8.38 -15.91
N LEU A 119 -2.67 8.48 -14.60
CA LEU A 119 -2.54 9.73 -13.84
C LEU A 119 -1.12 10.28 -13.89
N GLN A 120 -0.13 9.41 -13.68
CA GLN A 120 1.28 9.77 -13.77
C GLN A 120 1.67 10.12 -15.22
N GLY A 121 1.09 9.42 -16.19
CA GLY A 121 1.45 9.50 -17.60
C GLY A 121 2.60 8.55 -17.96
N CYS A 122 2.76 7.44 -17.24
CA CYS A 122 3.79 6.45 -17.52
C CYS A 122 3.25 5.24 -18.30
N PRO A 123 4.10 4.51 -19.04
CA PRO A 123 3.70 3.24 -19.66
C PRO A 123 3.36 2.18 -18.60
N ALA A 124 2.33 1.37 -18.87
CA ALA A 124 1.98 0.21 -18.05
C ALA A 124 2.19 -1.09 -18.85
N ILE A 125 2.94 -2.02 -18.27
CA ILE A 125 3.23 -3.34 -18.84
C ILE A 125 2.43 -4.38 -18.05
N GLU A 126 1.32 -4.81 -18.63
CA GLU A 126 0.46 -5.83 -18.02
C GLU A 126 0.92 -7.22 -18.44
N VAL A 127 1.18 -8.09 -17.46
CA VAL A 127 1.63 -9.47 -17.69
C VAL A 127 0.58 -10.44 -17.16
N ALA A 128 -0.06 -11.22 -18.03
CA ALA A 128 -1.10 -12.14 -17.56
C ALA A 128 -0.54 -13.22 -16.62
N PHE A 129 -1.26 -13.48 -15.54
CA PHE A 129 -1.17 -14.73 -14.78
C PHE A 129 -1.51 -15.93 -15.69
N ASP A 130 -1.01 -17.12 -15.33
CA ASP A 130 -1.53 -18.38 -15.90
C ASP A 130 -2.83 -18.81 -15.22
N GLU A 131 -3.39 -19.97 -15.59
CA GLU A 131 -4.67 -20.45 -15.08
C GLU A 131 -4.62 -20.76 -13.58
N GLU A 132 -3.44 -21.10 -13.07
CA GLU A 132 -3.16 -21.40 -11.66
C GLU A 132 -2.75 -20.17 -10.84
N PHE A 133 -2.65 -18.99 -11.46
CA PHE A 133 -2.18 -17.74 -10.84
C PHE A 133 -0.73 -17.82 -10.30
N ASN A 134 0.15 -18.57 -10.95
CA ASN A 134 1.57 -18.56 -10.65
C ASN A 134 2.23 -17.24 -11.05
N LEU A 135 3.27 -16.81 -10.32
CA LEU A 135 3.98 -15.58 -10.61
C LEU A 135 4.56 -15.59 -12.04
N PRO A 136 4.18 -14.65 -12.93
CA PRO A 136 4.65 -14.68 -14.30
C PRO A 136 6.15 -14.37 -14.42
N ALA A 137 6.95 -15.35 -14.83
CA ALA A 137 8.40 -15.19 -15.04
C ALA A 137 8.78 -14.04 -15.99
N LYS A 138 7.87 -13.64 -16.88
CA LYS A 138 8.07 -12.51 -17.80
C LYS A 138 8.23 -11.16 -17.08
N LEU A 139 7.82 -11.02 -15.82
CA LEU A 139 7.95 -9.78 -15.05
C LEU A 139 9.40 -9.33 -14.93
N ALA A 140 10.33 -10.25 -14.67
CA ALA A 140 11.77 -9.97 -14.53
C ALA A 140 12.37 -9.31 -15.79
N GLY A 141 11.90 -9.71 -16.98
CA GLY A 141 12.39 -9.23 -18.26
C GLY A 141 11.76 -7.94 -18.79
N THR A 142 10.84 -7.31 -18.03
CA THR A 142 10.12 -6.13 -18.52
C THR A 142 10.98 -4.86 -18.60
N GLY A 143 12.03 -4.77 -17.78
CA GLY A 143 12.83 -3.55 -17.63
C GLY A 143 12.05 -2.37 -17.02
N ALA A 144 10.92 -2.63 -16.35
CA ALA A 144 10.13 -1.61 -15.70
C ALA A 144 10.90 -0.97 -14.53
N ALA A 145 10.65 0.34 -14.31
CA ALA A 145 11.24 1.05 -13.18
C ALA A 145 10.57 0.69 -11.85
N LEU A 146 9.31 0.23 -11.91
CA LEU A 146 8.52 -0.24 -10.79
C LEU A 146 7.76 -1.50 -11.22
N THR A 147 7.97 -2.60 -10.51
CA THR A 147 7.18 -3.82 -10.61
C THR A 147 6.31 -3.92 -9.36
N ILE A 148 5.01 -4.12 -9.53
CA ILE A 148 4.06 -4.27 -8.42
C ILE A 148 3.52 -5.69 -8.42
N VAL A 149 3.57 -6.37 -7.27
CA VAL A 149 2.94 -7.68 -7.07
C VAL A 149 2.03 -7.62 -5.84
N CYS A 150 0.72 -7.76 -6.05
CA CYS A 150 -0.24 -7.90 -4.96
C CYS A 150 -0.18 -9.32 -4.38
N ASN A 151 0.10 -9.45 -3.09
CA ASN A 151 0.31 -10.74 -2.44
C ASN A 151 -0.14 -10.74 -0.97
N PRO A 152 -1.21 -11.48 -0.59
CA PRO A 152 -2.10 -12.25 -1.45
C PRO A 152 -2.77 -11.41 -2.55
N ASN A 153 -2.90 -11.96 -3.75
CA ASN A 153 -3.47 -11.26 -4.88
C ASN A 153 -4.99 -11.08 -4.71
N ALA A 154 -5.51 -9.89 -5.04
CA ALA A 154 -6.93 -9.69 -5.26
C ALA A 154 -7.20 -9.49 -6.75
N PRO A 155 -8.19 -10.18 -7.36
CA PRO A 155 -9.29 -10.89 -6.69
C PRO A 155 -9.08 -12.40 -6.46
N SER A 156 -7.97 -13.01 -6.93
CA SER A 156 -7.83 -14.48 -6.94
C SER A 156 -7.65 -15.12 -5.57
N GLY A 157 -7.11 -14.39 -4.59
CA GLY A 157 -6.68 -14.92 -3.30
C GLY A 157 -5.39 -15.74 -3.35
N SER A 158 -4.72 -15.84 -4.51
CA SER A 158 -3.48 -16.60 -4.64
C SER A 158 -2.35 -15.96 -3.85
N PHE A 159 -1.43 -16.80 -3.35
CA PHE A 159 -0.26 -16.37 -2.60
C PHE A 159 1.00 -16.83 -3.32
N VAL A 160 1.84 -15.87 -3.70
CA VAL A 160 3.19 -16.09 -4.22
C VAL A 160 4.13 -16.25 -3.02
N SER A 161 5.02 -17.24 -3.08
CA SER A 161 5.93 -17.50 -1.96
C SER A 161 6.94 -16.37 -1.75
N VAL A 162 7.46 -16.26 -0.52
CA VAL A 162 8.49 -15.27 -0.17
C VAL A 162 9.76 -15.52 -1.00
N GLU A 163 10.07 -16.79 -1.25
CA GLU A 163 11.22 -17.25 -2.01
C GLU A 163 11.12 -16.86 -3.50
N GLU A 164 9.94 -16.98 -4.10
CA GLU A 164 9.70 -16.51 -5.48
C GLU A 164 9.80 -14.99 -5.60
N LEU A 165 9.27 -14.25 -4.61
CA LEU A 165 9.36 -12.79 -4.58
C LEU A 165 10.80 -12.31 -4.35
N ALA A 166 11.59 -13.04 -3.56
CA ALA A 166 13.02 -12.79 -3.39
C ALA A 166 13.78 -13.02 -4.71
N SER A 167 13.51 -14.13 -5.42
CA SER A 167 14.10 -14.39 -6.75
C SER A 167 13.75 -13.29 -7.74
N LEU A 168 12.49 -12.85 -7.76
CA LEU A 168 12.07 -11.73 -8.60
C LEU A 168 12.80 -10.44 -8.23
N ALA A 169 12.98 -10.15 -6.94
CA ALA A 169 13.72 -8.97 -6.49
C ALA A 169 15.18 -8.97 -6.97
N ASP A 170 15.86 -10.13 -6.95
CA ASP A 170 17.22 -10.32 -7.45
C ASP A 170 17.34 -10.09 -8.97
N GLU A 171 16.31 -10.48 -9.73
CA GLU A 171 16.33 -10.40 -11.19
C GLU A 171 15.94 -9.01 -11.73
N LEU A 172 15.26 -8.19 -10.93
CA LEU A 172 14.77 -6.88 -11.35
C LEU A 172 15.86 -5.81 -11.33
N SER A 173 15.93 -5.02 -12.40
CA SER A 173 16.74 -3.79 -12.45
C SER A 173 16.06 -2.56 -11.84
N GLY A 174 14.77 -2.67 -11.53
CA GLY A 174 13.93 -1.63 -10.94
C GLY A 174 13.46 -1.97 -9.52
N MET A 175 12.47 -1.21 -9.05
CA MET A 175 11.86 -1.40 -7.73
C MET A 175 10.83 -2.53 -7.75
N LEU A 176 10.84 -3.41 -6.75
CA LEU A 176 9.75 -4.32 -6.44
C LEU A 176 8.89 -3.76 -5.30
N LEU A 177 7.62 -3.48 -5.58
CA LEU A 177 6.62 -3.16 -4.56
C LEU A 177 5.72 -4.37 -4.35
N ILE A 178 5.78 -4.96 -3.16
CA ILE A 178 4.93 -6.08 -2.75
C ILE A 178 3.73 -5.49 -2.01
N ASP A 179 2.56 -5.56 -2.63
CA ASP A 179 1.30 -5.06 -2.07
C ASP A 179 0.67 -6.13 -1.16
N GLU A 180 0.99 -6.02 0.12
CA GLU A 180 0.55 -6.92 1.20
C GLU A 180 -0.70 -6.38 1.92
N ALA A 181 -1.66 -5.78 1.19
CA ALA A 181 -2.91 -5.27 1.77
C ALA A 181 -3.78 -6.35 2.47
N TYR A 182 -3.60 -7.63 2.13
CA TYR A 182 -4.37 -8.77 2.66
C TYR A 182 -3.53 -9.74 3.50
N VAL A 183 -2.29 -9.40 3.82
CA VAL A 183 -1.34 -10.33 4.45
C VAL A 183 -1.71 -10.73 5.88
N ASP A 184 -2.54 -9.96 6.57
CA ASP A 184 -3.04 -10.31 7.90
C ASP A 184 -3.89 -11.61 7.87
N PHE A 185 -4.30 -12.06 6.68
CA PHE A 185 -5.01 -13.32 6.45
C PHE A 185 -4.12 -14.43 5.86
N ALA A 186 -2.82 -14.19 5.72
CA ALA A 186 -1.84 -15.14 5.19
C ALA A 186 -0.94 -15.70 6.30
N GLU A 187 -0.37 -16.89 6.08
CA GLU A 187 0.55 -17.52 7.05
C GLU A 187 1.96 -16.92 7.03
N LYS A 188 2.37 -16.35 5.89
CA LYS A 188 3.70 -15.78 5.65
C LYS A 188 3.59 -14.37 5.10
N ASN A 189 4.68 -13.61 5.24
CA ASN A 189 4.79 -12.26 4.73
C ASN A 189 6.22 -11.90 4.30
N CYS A 190 6.34 -10.79 3.58
CA CYS A 190 7.56 -10.34 2.91
C CYS A 190 8.30 -9.23 3.66
N ALA A 191 7.86 -8.84 4.87
CA ALA A 191 8.50 -7.76 5.63
C ALA A 191 9.99 -8.02 5.89
N GLY A 192 10.42 -9.29 5.97
CA GLY A 192 11.82 -9.67 6.11
C GLY A 192 12.69 -9.32 4.91
N LEU A 193 12.14 -9.36 3.69
CA LEU A 193 12.89 -9.15 2.45
C LEU A 193 13.55 -7.78 2.38
N VAL A 194 12.96 -6.76 3.02
CA VAL A 194 13.50 -5.39 3.03
C VAL A 194 14.85 -5.29 3.73
N LYS A 195 15.27 -6.31 4.49
CA LYS A 195 16.60 -6.37 5.13
C LYS A 195 17.66 -6.94 4.20
N GLU A 196 17.24 -7.75 3.24
CA GLU A 196 18.09 -8.48 2.30
C GLU A 196 18.22 -7.72 0.97
N PHE A 197 17.16 -7.01 0.58
CA PHE A 197 17.05 -6.31 -0.70
C PHE A 197 16.90 -4.80 -0.51
N ASP A 198 17.64 -4.02 -1.29
CA ASP A 198 17.56 -2.55 -1.31
C ASP A 198 16.53 -2.00 -2.31
N ASN A 199 16.06 -2.85 -3.22
CA ASN A 199 15.04 -2.57 -4.22
C ASN A 199 13.64 -3.10 -3.86
N VAL A 200 13.37 -3.45 -2.59
CA VAL A 200 12.06 -3.94 -2.14
C VAL A 200 11.33 -2.93 -1.26
N ILE A 201 10.05 -2.72 -1.55
CA ILE A 201 9.07 -2.00 -0.72
C ILE A 201 7.93 -2.95 -0.40
N VAL A 202 7.56 -3.08 0.87
CA VAL A 202 6.36 -3.79 1.30
C VAL A 202 5.29 -2.78 1.69
N LEU A 203 4.11 -2.86 1.08
CA LEU A 203 2.94 -2.07 1.45
C LEU A 203 2.08 -2.85 2.43
N ARG A 204 1.72 -2.23 3.56
CA ARG A 204 0.75 -2.76 4.51
C ARG A 204 -0.45 -1.82 4.63
N SER A 205 -1.63 -2.40 4.80
CA SER A 205 -2.88 -1.67 5.00
C SER A 205 -3.56 -2.11 6.28
N MET A 206 -4.00 -1.15 7.11
CA MET A 206 -4.82 -1.46 8.29
C MET A 206 -6.31 -1.50 7.97
N SER A 207 -6.68 -1.32 6.70
CA SER A 207 -8.08 -1.27 6.29
C SER A 207 -8.81 -2.60 6.43
N LYS A 208 -8.06 -3.71 6.36
CA LYS A 208 -8.62 -5.07 6.24
C LYS A 208 -8.40 -5.84 7.55
N GLY A 209 -7.20 -6.33 7.83
CA GLY A 209 -6.92 -7.13 9.03
C GLY A 209 -7.31 -6.45 10.35
N TYR A 210 -7.18 -5.13 10.43
CA TYR A 210 -7.42 -4.35 11.66
C TYR A 210 -8.81 -3.70 11.74
N SER A 211 -9.68 -3.93 10.75
CA SER A 211 -11.02 -3.30 10.67
C SER A 211 -11.01 -1.77 10.60
N LEU A 212 -9.90 -1.13 10.22
CA LEU A 212 -9.74 0.34 10.21
C LEU A 212 -9.92 0.96 8.81
N ALA A 213 -10.79 0.40 7.96
CA ALA A 213 -11.02 0.90 6.60
C ALA A 213 -11.43 2.39 6.57
N GLY A 214 -12.21 2.84 7.56
CA GLY A 214 -12.66 4.23 7.69
C GLY A 214 -11.59 5.22 8.15
N ILE A 215 -10.51 4.75 8.79
CA ILE A 215 -9.40 5.60 9.24
C ILE A 215 -8.36 5.83 8.15
N ARG A 216 -8.36 5.00 7.08
CA ARG A 216 -7.43 5.14 5.94
C ARG A 216 -5.96 5.16 6.40
N PHE A 217 -5.54 4.15 7.17
CA PHE A 217 -4.14 4.02 7.58
C PHE A 217 -3.45 2.86 6.85
N GLY A 218 -2.25 3.13 6.35
CA GLY A 218 -1.33 2.14 5.78
C GLY A 218 0.11 2.55 6.07
N TYR A 219 1.07 1.70 5.70
CA TYR A 219 2.48 2.02 5.86
C TYR A 219 3.35 1.27 4.86
N ALA A 220 4.51 1.84 4.56
CA ALA A 220 5.58 1.19 3.81
C ALA A 220 6.60 0.59 4.78
N ILE A 221 7.18 -0.55 4.39
CA ILE A 221 8.41 -1.09 4.97
C ILE A 221 9.44 -1.15 3.84
N ALA A 222 10.60 -0.53 4.02
CA ALA A 222 11.69 -0.55 3.05
C ALA A 222 13.03 -0.18 3.70
N GLN A 223 14.14 -0.26 2.96
CA GLN A 223 15.43 0.24 3.44
C GLN A 223 15.37 1.75 3.79
N PRO A 224 16.12 2.23 4.81
CA PRO A 224 16.07 3.63 5.25
C PRO A 224 16.36 4.65 4.16
N GLY A 225 17.32 4.36 3.27
CA GLY A 225 17.64 5.24 2.14
C GLY A 225 16.47 5.41 1.17
N LEU A 226 15.71 4.34 0.95
CA LEU A 226 14.53 4.35 0.12
C LEU A 226 13.36 5.07 0.79
N ILE A 227 13.14 4.82 2.08
CA ILE A 227 12.18 5.58 2.90
C ILE A 227 12.47 7.07 2.86
N ALA A 228 13.73 7.49 3.06
CA ALA A 228 14.12 8.89 2.94
C ALA A 228 13.84 9.47 1.54
N GLY A 229 13.98 8.64 0.49
CA GLY A 229 13.57 8.95 -0.88
C GLY A 229 12.08 9.25 -1.00
N LEU A 230 11.23 8.31 -0.54
CA LEU A 230 9.77 8.39 -0.59
C LEU A 230 9.22 9.55 0.28
N MET A 231 9.87 9.84 1.41
CA MET A 231 9.52 10.95 2.30
C MET A 231 9.65 12.33 1.64
N LYS A 232 10.43 12.47 0.54
CA LYS A 232 10.49 13.70 -0.27
C LYS A 232 9.25 13.90 -1.16
N VAL A 233 8.50 12.83 -1.41
CA VAL A 233 7.39 12.79 -2.39
C VAL A 233 6.03 12.84 -1.70
N LYS A 234 5.91 12.26 -0.49
CA LYS A 234 4.69 12.35 0.31
C LYS A 234 4.33 13.80 0.63
N ASP A 235 3.06 14.05 0.92
CA ASP A 235 2.66 15.35 1.47
C ASP A 235 3.29 15.61 2.85
N SER A 236 3.49 16.88 3.20
CA SER A 236 4.16 17.29 4.44
C SER A 236 3.50 16.67 5.68
N TYR A 237 2.16 16.62 5.69
CA TYR A 237 1.35 16.02 6.75
C TYR A 237 0.30 15.09 6.14
N ASN A 238 0.73 13.99 5.53
CA ASN A 238 -0.15 13.06 4.82
C ASN A 238 -1.10 12.26 5.72
N VAL A 239 -0.76 12.05 7.00
CA VAL A 239 -1.59 11.28 7.95
C VAL A 239 -1.96 12.13 9.16
N ASP A 240 -3.24 12.09 9.54
CA ASP A 240 -3.75 12.87 10.66
C ASP A 240 -3.39 12.29 12.04
N SER A 241 -3.52 13.14 13.07
CA SER A 241 -3.07 12.82 14.43
C SER A 241 -3.93 11.76 15.12
N ALA A 242 -5.18 11.59 14.69
CA ALA A 242 -6.11 10.58 15.19
C ALA A 242 -5.75 9.22 14.57
N ALA A 243 -5.56 9.16 13.26
CA ALA A 243 -5.20 7.97 12.52
C ALA A 243 -3.88 7.37 13.04
N ILE A 244 -2.85 8.20 13.25
CA ILE A 244 -1.57 7.75 13.85
C ILE A 244 -1.78 7.07 15.21
N ALA A 245 -2.58 7.68 16.10
CA ALA A 245 -2.81 7.17 17.45
C ALA A 245 -3.58 5.85 17.44
N VAL A 246 -4.69 5.81 16.70
CA VAL A 246 -5.58 4.66 16.59
C VAL A 246 -4.86 3.48 15.94
N ALA A 247 -4.12 3.74 14.85
CA ALA A 247 -3.29 2.74 14.18
C ALA A 247 -2.21 2.18 15.12
N ALA A 248 -1.52 3.04 15.88
CA ALA A 248 -0.49 2.59 16.81
C ALA A 248 -1.07 1.71 17.92
N ALA A 249 -2.27 2.02 18.42
CA ALA A 249 -2.96 1.23 19.41
C ALA A 249 -3.43 -0.13 18.85
N ALA A 250 -4.01 -0.14 17.65
CA ALA A 250 -4.43 -1.36 16.98
C ALA A 250 -3.23 -2.29 16.68
N MET A 251 -2.11 -1.72 16.22
CA MET A 251 -0.89 -2.49 15.92
C MET A 251 -0.24 -3.11 17.16
N LYS A 252 -0.42 -2.51 18.36
CA LYS A 252 0.03 -3.10 19.63
C LYS A 252 -0.84 -4.25 20.12
N ASP A 253 -2.05 -4.39 19.58
CA ASP A 253 -3.08 -5.32 20.03
C ASP A 253 -3.32 -6.42 19.00
N GLN A 254 -2.23 -7.11 18.63
CA GLN A 254 -2.24 -8.26 17.72
C GLN A 254 -2.82 -9.51 18.37
#